data_AF-A0A0S8KBD8-F1
#
_entry.id   AF-A0A0S8KBD8-F1
#
_cell.length_a   1.000
_cell.length_b   1.000
_cell.length_c   1.000
_cell.angle_alpha   90.00
_cell.angle_beta   90.00
_cell.angle_gamma   90.00
#
_symmetry.space_group_name_H-M   'P 1'
#
loop_
_entity.id
_entity.type
_entity.pdbx_description
1 polymer ?
#
loop_
_entity_poly.entity_id
_entity_poly.type
_entity_poly.pdbx_seq_one_letter_code
_entity_poly.pdbx_strand_id
1 'polypeptide(L)'
;MGMVGGVAAGLFMAFSDTYWSNTVEAEVYAPAMFLMVLALWLALRWQEVHGERGGDSILLVLVYVLFLGIGVHQTAFLAYFPLFWLFVVIVDRERLFDWRYWLVTLPLGIVIVISLAEPFMVVAGVLLVISFMGMEVGSKAYRQRWRFCFWFVLLALLGYTLQAFIPLRSALDPAIDENNPDNWERFMAYLERKQYGQTSMLEGMFRRKGSWLSQFGVHRRMGYWGFFRQGWAPVSWWPLVVGVGLLGMVVGWLRERRRWLFLMALMVLCSFVVVLWMNFSDGTRGVQLEVRDRDYFFTPTYVAFSLWMGLGVSGLLWLVLRYLKG
;
A
#
# COMPACT_ATOMS: atom_id res chain seq x y z
N MET A 1 13.55 -22.45 11.78
CA MET A 1 14.10 -21.21 11.20
C MET A 1 12.99 -20.25 10.75
N GLY A 2 12.06 -20.64 9.86
CA GLY A 2 11.01 -19.74 9.37
C GLY A 2 10.14 -19.07 10.45
N MET A 3 9.71 -19.82 11.47
CA MET A 3 8.97 -19.28 12.61
C MET A 3 9.77 -18.23 13.40
N VAL A 4 11.08 -18.44 13.59
CA VAL A 4 11.95 -17.48 14.29
C VAL A 4 11.99 -16.15 13.54
N GLY A 5 12.11 -16.21 12.21
CA GLY A 5 12.09 -15.00 11.37
C GLY A 5 10.76 -14.28 11.39
N GLY A 6 9.65 -15.01 11.36
CA GLY A 6 8.32 -14.42 11.48
C GLY A 6 8.12 -13.72 12.83
N VAL A 7 8.49 -14.37 13.93
CA VAL A 7 8.41 -13.77 15.28
C VAL A 7 9.32 -12.55 15.38
N ALA A 8 10.57 -12.65 14.92
CA ALA A 8 11.50 -11.53 14.94
C ALA A 8 10.99 -10.33 14.11
N ALA A 9 10.48 -10.57 12.90
CA ALA A 9 9.90 -9.52 12.06
C ALA A 9 8.69 -8.86 12.74
N GLY A 10 7.81 -9.66 13.36
CA GLY A 10 6.66 -9.16 14.13
C GLY A 10 7.09 -8.28 15.30
N LEU A 11 8.11 -8.69 16.06
CA LEU A 11 8.66 -7.92 17.18
C LEU A 11 9.31 -6.61 16.71
N PHE A 12 10.13 -6.65 15.65
CA PHE A 12 10.71 -5.44 15.08
C PHE A 12 9.63 -4.46 14.62
N MET A 13 8.54 -4.95 14.02
CA MET A 13 7.45 -4.08 13.61
C MET A 13 6.69 -3.50 14.81
N ALA A 14 6.29 -4.34 15.75
CA ALA A 14 5.47 -3.97 16.90
C ALA A 14 6.15 -2.93 17.81
N PHE A 15 7.47 -3.04 17.98
CA PHE A 15 8.26 -2.12 18.81
C PHE A 15 9.01 -1.05 18.00
N SER A 16 8.62 -0.82 16.74
CA SER A 16 9.18 0.29 15.99
C SER A 16 8.55 1.61 16.42
N ASP A 17 9.35 2.66 16.60
CA ASP A 17 8.91 3.95 17.16
C ASP A 17 7.76 4.57 16.34
N THR A 18 7.90 4.58 15.01
CA THR A 18 6.86 5.08 14.11
C THR A 18 5.57 4.27 14.22
N TYR A 19 5.65 2.94 14.25
CA TYR A 19 4.44 2.11 14.30
C TYR A 19 3.76 2.20 15.67
N TRP A 20 4.54 2.10 16.74
CA TRP A 20 4.03 2.20 18.11
C TRP A 20 3.34 3.55 18.37
N SER A 21 3.99 4.65 17.99
CA SER A 21 3.43 6.00 18.17
C SER A 21 2.11 6.18 17.40
N ASN A 22 2.04 5.70 16.16
CA ASN A 22 0.80 5.76 15.36
C ASN A 22 -0.34 4.89 15.93
N THR A 23 -0.06 3.90 16.79
CA THR A 23 -1.11 3.05 17.41
C THR A 23 -1.71 3.64 18.68
N VAL A 24 -1.02 4.59 19.32
CA VAL A 24 -1.52 5.26 20.53
C VAL A 24 -2.20 6.60 20.23
N GLU A 25 -2.08 7.09 19.00
CA GLU A 25 -2.78 8.26 18.50
C GLU A 25 -4.16 7.87 17.94
N ALA A 26 -5.19 8.68 18.22
CA ALA A 26 -6.54 8.50 17.69
C ALA A 26 -6.62 8.97 16.21
N GLU A 27 -5.88 8.28 15.33
CA GLU A 27 -5.77 8.58 13.90
C GLU A 27 -6.16 7.37 13.02
N VAL A 28 -6.35 7.62 11.73
CA VAL A 28 -6.75 6.60 10.73
C VAL A 28 -5.61 5.67 10.31
N TYR A 29 -4.37 5.95 10.72
CA TYR A 29 -3.20 5.22 10.23
C TYR A 29 -3.11 3.79 10.78
N ALA A 30 -3.47 3.54 12.04
CA ALA A 30 -3.46 2.19 12.61
C ALA A 30 -4.34 1.19 11.82
N PRO A 31 -5.64 1.45 11.57
CA PRO A 31 -6.45 0.55 10.75
C PRO A 31 -5.98 0.49 9.28
N ALA A 32 -5.47 1.59 8.72
CA ALA A 32 -4.89 1.57 7.37
C ALA A 32 -3.66 0.65 7.28
N MET A 33 -2.77 0.70 8.27
CA MET A 33 -1.60 -0.15 8.37
C MET A 33 -1.96 -1.63 8.53
N PHE A 34 -3.01 -1.95 9.30
CA PHE A 34 -3.53 -3.32 9.38
C PHE A 34 -3.95 -3.84 8.01
N LEU A 35 -4.75 -3.07 7.27
CA LEU A 35 -5.20 -3.45 5.92
C LEU A 35 -4.04 -3.59 4.94
N MET A 36 -3.00 -2.77 5.08
CA MET A 36 -1.77 -2.86 4.27
C MET A 36 -0.95 -4.13 4.55
N VAL A 37 -0.78 -4.50 5.83
CA VAL A 37 -0.09 -5.75 6.21
C VAL A 37 -0.93 -6.96 5.78
N LEU A 38 -2.25 -6.89 5.91
CA LEU A 38 -3.17 -7.91 5.41
C LEU A 38 -3.07 -8.05 3.89
N ALA A 39 -3.03 -6.93 3.16
CA ALA A 39 -2.86 -6.91 1.70
C ALA A 39 -1.51 -7.51 1.28
N LEU A 40 -0.42 -7.16 1.98
CA LEU A 40 0.90 -7.76 1.77
C LEU A 40 0.85 -9.28 1.97
N TRP A 41 0.26 -9.73 3.07
CA TRP A 41 0.12 -11.16 3.37
C TRP A 41 -0.74 -11.87 2.32
N LEU A 42 -1.88 -11.31 1.93
CA LEU A 42 -2.74 -11.87 0.87
C LEU A 42 -2.01 -11.98 -0.47
N ALA A 43 -1.21 -10.98 -0.84
CA ALA A 43 -0.38 -11.05 -2.05
C ALA A 43 0.62 -12.22 -1.97
N LEU A 44 1.38 -12.33 -0.88
CA LEU A 44 2.33 -13.43 -0.69
C LEU A 44 1.64 -14.80 -0.61
N ARG A 45 0.46 -14.88 0.01
CA ARG A 45 -0.34 -16.11 0.07
C ARG A 45 -0.90 -16.51 -1.28
N TRP A 46 -1.35 -15.55 -2.09
CA TRP A 46 -1.79 -15.81 -3.45
C TRP A 46 -0.66 -16.44 -4.28
N GLN A 47 0.58 -15.97 -4.13
CA GLN A 47 1.73 -16.58 -4.81
C GLN A 47 1.90 -18.07 -4.44
N GLU A 48 1.69 -18.42 -3.17
CA GLU A 48 1.89 -19.79 -2.68
C GLU A 48 0.84 -20.77 -3.21
N VAL A 49 -0.40 -20.32 -3.38
CA VAL A 49 -1.50 -21.14 -3.91
C VAL A 49 -1.78 -20.86 -5.39
N HIS A 50 -0.91 -20.11 -6.06
CA HIS A 50 -1.09 -19.77 -7.46
C HIS A 50 -1.01 -21.04 -8.32
N GLY A 51 -2.01 -21.25 -9.18
CA GLY A 51 -2.16 -22.47 -9.97
C GLY A 51 -2.99 -23.57 -9.30
N GLU A 52 -3.28 -23.44 -8.00
CA GLU A 52 -4.22 -24.34 -7.31
C GLU A 52 -5.68 -23.98 -7.63
N ARG A 53 -6.58 -24.96 -7.50
CA ARG A 53 -8.02 -24.73 -7.66
C ARG A 53 -8.50 -23.70 -6.65
N GLY A 54 -8.94 -22.54 -7.15
CA GLY A 54 -9.43 -21.45 -6.32
C GLY A 54 -8.36 -20.48 -5.83
N GLY A 55 -7.09 -20.62 -6.24
CA GLY A 55 -6.02 -19.68 -5.85
C GLY A 55 -6.34 -18.22 -6.18
N ASP A 56 -7.02 -17.97 -7.31
CA ASP A 56 -7.48 -16.65 -7.72
C ASP A 56 -8.49 -15.98 -6.76
N SER A 57 -9.13 -16.74 -5.87
CA SER A 57 -10.02 -16.16 -4.85
C SER A 57 -9.27 -15.27 -3.86
N ILE A 58 -8.01 -15.60 -3.54
CA ILE A 58 -7.17 -14.75 -2.67
C ILE A 58 -6.90 -13.41 -3.35
N LEU A 59 -6.76 -13.41 -4.67
CA LEU A 59 -6.60 -12.20 -5.47
C LEU A 59 -7.82 -11.29 -5.38
N LEU A 60 -9.00 -11.90 -5.42
CA LEU A 60 -10.28 -11.21 -5.30
C LEU A 60 -10.48 -10.62 -3.88
N VAL A 61 -10.10 -11.37 -2.84
CA VAL A 61 -10.10 -10.86 -1.46
C VAL A 61 -9.10 -9.71 -1.29
N LEU A 62 -7.91 -9.81 -1.89
CA LEU A 62 -6.93 -8.73 -1.90
C LEU A 62 -7.50 -7.45 -2.53
N VAL A 63 -8.19 -7.56 -3.67
CA VAL A 63 -8.86 -6.43 -4.33
C VAL A 63 -9.88 -5.79 -3.39
N TYR A 64 -10.74 -6.59 -2.76
CA TYR A 64 -11.69 -6.08 -1.77
C TYR A 64 -10.99 -5.30 -0.65
N VAL A 65 -9.93 -5.87 -0.06
CA VAL A 65 -9.17 -5.22 1.03
C VAL A 65 -8.52 -3.91 0.57
N LEU A 66 -7.99 -3.84 -0.65
CA LEU A 66 -7.38 -2.61 -1.18
C LEU A 66 -8.41 -1.50 -1.39
N PHE A 67 -9.59 -1.82 -1.94
CA PHE A 67 -10.66 -0.85 -2.14
C PHE A 67 -11.35 -0.45 -0.82
N LEU A 68 -11.54 -1.39 0.09
CA LEU A 68 -11.99 -1.12 1.47
C LEU A 68 -11.04 -0.14 2.17
N GLY A 69 -9.73 -0.32 1.96
CA GLY A 69 -8.70 0.57 2.48
C GLY A 69 -8.87 2.03 2.09
N ILE A 70 -9.44 2.33 0.91
CA ILE A 70 -9.70 3.71 0.48
C ILE A 70 -10.64 4.43 1.44
N GLY A 71 -11.63 3.74 2.00
CA GLY A 71 -12.56 4.30 2.99
C GLY A 71 -11.93 4.58 4.36
N VAL A 72 -10.75 4.01 4.65
CA VAL A 72 -9.98 4.29 5.86
C VAL A 72 -8.91 5.34 5.56
N HIS A 73 -8.01 5.04 4.62
CA HIS A 73 -6.96 5.94 4.14
C HIS A 73 -6.46 5.52 2.76
N GLN A 74 -6.32 6.48 1.84
CA GLN A 74 -5.94 6.21 0.44
C GLN A 74 -4.54 5.58 0.25
N THR A 75 -3.63 5.72 1.24
CA THR A 75 -2.28 5.15 1.19
C THR A 75 -2.26 3.65 0.92
N ALA A 76 -3.21 2.89 1.50
CA ALA A 76 -3.24 1.45 1.32
C ALA A 76 -3.38 1.09 -0.18
N PHE A 77 -4.29 1.75 -0.87
CA PHE A 77 -4.48 1.56 -2.30
C PHE A 77 -3.30 2.10 -3.12
N LEU A 78 -2.89 3.35 -2.88
CA LEU A 78 -1.82 4.00 -3.65
C LEU A 78 -0.48 3.26 -3.56
N ALA A 79 -0.15 2.72 -2.38
CA ALA A 79 1.07 1.95 -2.20
C ALA A 79 0.97 0.54 -2.80
N TYR A 80 -0.10 -0.20 -2.51
CA TYR A 80 -0.12 -1.63 -2.83
C TYR A 80 -0.71 -1.97 -4.19
N PHE A 81 -1.59 -1.14 -4.76
CA PHE A 81 -2.25 -1.46 -6.03
C PHE A 81 -1.27 -1.47 -7.23
N PRO A 82 -0.35 -0.50 -7.40
CA PRO A 82 0.67 -0.58 -8.46
C PRO A 82 1.64 -1.76 -8.27
N LEU A 83 2.01 -2.04 -7.02
CA LEU A 83 2.88 -3.17 -6.67
C LEU A 83 2.19 -4.50 -6.90
N PHE A 84 0.87 -4.54 -6.71
CA PHE A 84 0.05 -5.70 -6.98
C PHE A 84 0.07 -6.03 -8.48
N TRP A 85 -0.07 -5.04 -9.38
CA TRP A 85 0.14 -5.27 -10.81
C TRP A 85 1.54 -5.80 -11.11
N LEU A 86 2.57 -5.17 -10.55
CA LEU A 86 3.95 -5.65 -10.71
C LEU A 86 4.10 -7.10 -10.22
N PHE A 87 3.45 -7.45 -9.11
CA PHE A 87 3.54 -8.78 -8.54
C PHE A 87 2.82 -9.83 -9.39
N VAL A 88 1.63 -9.52 -9.90
CA VAL A 88 0.92 -10.36 -10.87
C VAL A 88 1.77 -10.56 -12.12
N VAL A 89 2.37 -9.49 -12.64
CA VAL A 89 3.30 -9.54 -13.79
C VAL A 89 4.48 -10.48 -13.55
N ILE A 90 5.01 -10.51 -12.33
CA ILE A 90 6.16 -11.36 -11.96
C ILE A 90 5.74 -12.82 -11.78
N VAL A 91 4.57 -13.08 -11.19
CA VAL A 91 4.12 -14.42 -10.76
C VAL A 91 3.33 -15.14 -11.85
N ASP A 92 2.38 -14.46 -12.49
CA ASP A 92 1.41 -15.00 -13.44
C ASP A 92 1.63 -14.39 -14.84
N ARG A 93 2.52 -15.04 -15.60
CA ARG A 93 2.87 -14.58 -16.95
C ARG A 93 1.74 -14.76 -17.96
N GLU A 94 0.76 -15.63 -17.72
CA GLU A 94 -0.37 -15.83 -18.63
C GLU A 94 -1.34 -14.65 -18.55
N ARG A 95 -1.61 -14.17 -17.33
CA ARG A 95 -2.49 -13.03 -17.07
C ARG A 95 -1.98 -11.73 -17.70
N LEU A 96 -0.66 -11.62 -17.94
CA LEU A 96 -0.06 -10.52 -18.72
C LEU A 96 -0.61 -10.38 -20.12
N PHE A 97 -0.90 -11.50 -20.78
CA PHE A 97 -1.39 -11.49 -22.16
C PHE A 97 -2.92 -11.52 -22.22
N ASP A 98 -3.58 -11.48 -21.07
CA ASP A 98 -5.02 -11.39 -21.01
C ASP A 98 -5.49 -9.93 -21.11
N TRP A 99 -5.86 -9.53 -22.32
CA TRP A 99 -6.37 -8.17 -22.58
C TRP A 99 -7.60 -7.82 -21.71
N ARG A 100 -8.43 -8.80 -21.31
CA ARG A 100 -9.62 -8.58 -20.46
C ARG A 100 -9.22 -8.14 -19.06
N TYR A 101 -8.16 -8.75 -18.52
CA TYR A 101 -7.60 -8.36 -17.23
C TYR A 101 -7.20 -6.88 -17.27
N TRP A 102 -6.43 -6.48 -18.27
CA TRP A 102 -5.98 -5.08 -18.39
C TRP A 102 -7.10 -4.09 -18.71
N LEU A 103 -8.09 -4.50 -19.51
CA LEU A 103 -9.30 -3.70 -19.78
C LEU A 103 -10.03 -3.33 -18.49
N VAL A 104 -10.03 -4.24 -17.50
CA VAL A 104 -10.74 -4.02 -16.24
C VAL A 104 -9.85 -3.36 -15.20
N THR A 105 -8.65 -3.90 -14.97
CA THR A 105 -7.84 -3.41 -13.86
C THR A 105 -7.26 -2.03 -14.13
N LEU A 106 -6.75 -1.75 -15.34
CA LEU A 106 -6.07 -0.46 -15.63
C LEU A 106 -6.99 0.74 -15.44
N PRO A 107 -8.20 0.80 -16.03
CA PRO A 107 -9.05 1.97 -15.86
C PRO A 107 -9.47 2.19 -14.41
N LEU A 108 -9.82 1.11 -13.67
CA LEU A 108 -10.15 1.21 -12.25
C LEU A 108 -8.97 1.73 -11.41
N GLY A 109 -7.75 1.26 -11.71
CA GLY A 109 -6.54 1.73 -11.07
C GLY A 109 -6.26 3.21 -11.34
N ILE A 110 -6.27 3.60 -12.61
CA ILE A 110 -5.93 4.97 -13.04
C ILE A 110 -6.89 5.97 -12.42
N VAL A 111 -8.20 5.72 -12.49
CA VAL A 111 -9.22 6.67 -12.02
C VAL A 111 -9.12 6.94 -10.52
N ILE A 112 -8.79 5.91 -9.72
CA ILE A 112 -8.53 6.09 -8.29
C ILE A 112 -7.21 6.83 -8.04
N VAL A 113 -6.13 6.54 -8.79
CA VAL A 113 -4.84 7.20 -8.63
C VAL A 113 -4.93 8.72 -8.89
N ILE A 114 -5.74 9.13 -9.87
CA ILE A 114 -6.02 10.54 -10.14
C ILE A 114 -7.08 11.15 -9.22
N SER A 115 -7.53 10.41 -8.20
CA SER A 115 -8.46 10.85 -7.15
C SER A 115 -9.82 11.34 -7.67
N LEU A 116 -10.35 10.68 -8.71
CA LEU A 116 -11.65 11.02 -9.29
C LEU A 116 -12.71 10.01 -8.85
N ALA A 117 -13.56 10.39 -7.90
CA ALA A 117 -14.55 9.51 -7.28
C ALA A 117 -15.74 9.23 -8.22
N GLU A 118 -16.26 10.27 -8.88
CA GLU A 118 -17.41 10.13 -9.77
C GLU A 118 -17.08 9.30 -11.02
N PRO A 119 -15.98 9.60 -11.76
CA PRO A 119 -15.53 8.75 -12.86
C PRO A 119 -15.26 7.31 -12.46
N PHE A 120 -14.82 7.05 -11.21
CA PHE A 120 -14.58 5.68 -10.75
C PHE A 120 -15.87 4.88 -10.76
N MET A 121 -16.96 5.42 -10.22
CA MET A 121 -18.24 4.73 -10.17
C MET A 121 -18.82 4.48 -11.56
N VAL A 122 -18.70 5.45 -12.48
CA VAL A 122 -19.15 5.29 -13.87
C VAL A 122 -18.34 4.18 -14.56
N VAL A 123 -17.01 4.24 -14.49
CA VAL A 123 -16.13 3.24 -15.10
C VAL A 123 -16.36 1.85 -14.51
N ALA A 124 -16.48 1.75 -13.19
CA ALA A 124 -16.78 0.49 -12.53
C ALA A 124 -18.16 -0.07 -12.92
N GLY A 125 -19.20 0.77 -13.00
CA GLY A 125 -20.52 0.34 -13.47
C GLY A 125 -20.50 -0.20 -14.90
N VAL A 126 -19.84 0.51 -15.82
CA VAL A 126 -19.67 0.07 -17.22
C VAL A 126 -18.90 -1.24 -17.29
N LEU A 127 -17.77 -1.35 -16.60
CA LEU A 127 -16.94 -2.56 -16.59
C LEU A 127 -17.64 -3.74 -15.93
N LEU A 128 -18.53 -3.51 -14.96
CA LEU A 128 -19.35 -4.55 -14.34
C LEU A 128 -20.32 -5.14 -15.37
N VAL A 129 -21.01 -4.30 -16.14
CA VAL A 129 -21.93 -4.73 -17.21
C VAL A 129 -21.18 -5.45 -18.33
N ILE A 130 -20.05 -4.90 -18.80
CA ILE A 130 -19.21 -5.54 -19.82
C ILE A 130 -18.74 -6.91 -19.34
N SER A 131 -18.28 -6.99 -18.10
CA SER A 131 -17.80 -8.24 -17.52
C SER A 131 -18.93 -9.26 -17.38
N PHE A 132 -20.13 -8.81 -16.99
CA PHE A 132 -21.32 -9.65 -16.92
C PHE A 132 -21.70 -10.23 -18.29
N MET A 133 -21.82 -9.38 -19.32
CA MET A 133 -22.07 -9.85 -20.69
C MET A 133 -20.99 -10.83 -21.17
N GLY A 134 -19.72 -10.56 -20.84
CA GLY A 134 -18.59 -11.43 -21.14
C GLY A 134 -18.67 -12.81 -20.48
N MET A 135 -19.33 -12.92 -19.32
CA MET A 135 -19.59 -14.20 -18.66
C MET A 135 -20.64 -15.05 -19.37
N GLU A 136 -21.51 -14.46 -20.19
CA GLU A 136 -22.62 -15.15 -20.86
C GLU A 136 -22.26 -15.63 -22.28
N VAL A 137 -21.15 -15.16 -22.85
CA VAL A 137 -20.77 -15.44 -24.24
C VAL A 137 -19.47 -16.25 -24.35
N GLY A 138 -19.28 -16.92 -25.48
CA GLY A 138 -18.03 -17.62 -25.82
C GLY A 138 -17.82 -18.96 -25.12
N SER A 139 -16.59 -19.47 -25.18
CA SER A 139 -16.22 -20.79 -24.64
C SER A 139 -16.18 -20.80 -23.09
N LYS A 140 -16.17 -22.00 -22.48
CA LYS A 140 -16.08 -22.14 -21.01
C LYS A 140 -14.85 -21.42 -20.43
N ALA A 141 -13.70 -21.53 -21.09
CA ALA A 141 -12.46 -20.85 -20.69
C ALA A 141 -12.57 -19.32 -20.82
N TYR A 142 -13.25 -18.84 -21.87
CA TYR A 142 -13.51 -17.41 -22.08
C TYR A 142 -14.40 -16.85 -20.95
N ARG A 143 -15.50 -17.55 -20.64
CA ARG A 143 -16.42 -17.18 -19.54
C ARG A 143 -15.72 -17.17 -18.19
N GLN A 144 -14.80 -18.11 -17.92
CA GLN A 144 -14.04 -18.13 -16.66
C GLN A 144 -13.15 -16.89 -16.46
N ARG A 145 -12.52 -16.38 -17.52
CA ARG A 145 -11.70 -15.16 -17.45
C ARG A 145 -12.57 -13.92 -17.19
N TRP A 146 -13.74 -13.84 -17.81
CA TRP A 146 -14.72 -12.78 -17.51
C TRP A 146 -15.36 -12.90 -16.14
N ARG A 147 -15.55 -14.12 -15.60
CA ARG A 147 -15.98 -14.33 -14.21
C ARG A 147 -15.01 -13.70 -13.23
N PHE A 148 -13.71 -13.91 -13.43
CA PHE A 148 -12.69 -13.24 -12.61
C PHE A 148 -12.83 -11.71 -12.69
N CYS A 149 -12.95 -11.16 -13.89
CA CYS A 149 -13.12 -9.72 -14.12
C CYS A 149 -14.38 -9.17 -13.44
N PHE A 150 -15.52 -9.86 -13.56
CA PHE A 150 -16.77 -9.48 -12.91
C PHE A 150 -16.63 -9.43 -11.39
N TRP A 151 -16.07 -10.48 -10.78
CA TRP A 151 -15.84 -10.50 -9.34
C TRP A 151 -14.81 -9.46 -8.89
N PHE A 152 -13.80 -9.17 -9.70
CA PHE A 152 -12.85 -8.09 -9.45
C PHE A 152 -13.59 -6.74 -9.33
N VAL A 153 -14.42 -6.38 -10.32
CA VAL A 153 -15.16 -5.12 -10.30
C VAL A 153 -16.19 -5.09 -9.17
N LEU A 154 -16.92 -6.17 -8.96
CA LEU A 154 -17.92 -6.25 -7.90
C LEU A 154 -17.29 -6.07 -6.53
N LEU A 155 -16.17 -6.74 -6.25
CA LEU A 155 -15.47 -6.61 -4.97
C LEU A 155 -14.77 -5.25 -4.79
N ALA A 156 -14.29 -4.65 -5.88
CA ALA A 156 -13.81 -3.27 -5.85
C ALA A 156 -14.93 -2.29 -5.46
N LEU A 157 -16.11 -2.43 -6.07
CA LEU A 157 -17.29 -1.65 -5.71
C LEU A 157 -17.71 -1.89 -4.26
N LEU A 158 -17.81 -3.15 -3.83
CA LEU A 158 -18.17 -3.51 -2.45
C LEU A 158 -17.14 -3.04 -1.40
N GLY A 159 -15.86 -2.91 -1.76
CA GLY A 159 -14.88 -2.27 -0.88
C GLY A 159 -15.09 -0.76 -0.81
N TYR A 160 -15.36 -0.13 -1.96
CA TYR A 160 -15.55 1.31 -2.07
C TYR A 160 -16.85 1.82 -1.42
N THR A 161 -17.87 0.98 -1.27
CA THR A 161 -19.14 1.34 -0.61
C THR A 161 -18.97 1.82 0.83
N LEU A 162 -17.83 1.56 1.49
CA LEU A 162 -17.54 2.12 2.81
C LEU A 162 -17.64 3.66 2.83
N GLN A 163 -17.39 4.33 1.71
CA GLN A 163 -17.56 5.78 1.57
C GLN A 163 -19.01 6.26 1.75
N ALA A 164 -20.00 5.38 1.55
CA ALA A 164 -21.42 5.71 1.75
C ALA A 164 -21.74 6.06 3.21
N PHE A 165 -20.87 5.71 4.17
CA PHE A 165 -21.01 6.16 5.55
C PHE A 165 -21.05 7.68 5.67
N ILE A 166 -20.32 8.42 4.83
CA ILE A 166 -20.22 9.88 4.88
C ILE A 166 -21.59 10.55 4.67
N PRO A 167 -22.29 10.34 3.53
CA PRO A 167 -23.59 10.98 3.29
C PRO A 167 -24.67 10.45 4.25
N LEU A 168 -24.60 9.17 4.63
CA LEU A 168 -25.53 8.60 5.62
C LEU A 168 -25.41 9.25 6.99
N ARG A 169 -24.17 9.54 7.43
CA ARG A 169 -23.91 10.24 8.69
C ARG A 169 -24.31 11.71 8.60
N SER A 170 -23.98 12.39 7.52
CA SER A 170 -24.34 13.80 7.30
C SER A 170 -25.86 14.00 7.26
N ALA A 171 -26.61 13.07 6.66
CA ALA A 171 -28.08 13.10 6.66
C ALA A 171 -28.73 13.02 8.06
N LEU A 172 -27.99 12.63 9.10
CA LEU A 172 -28.45 12.65 10.50
C LEU A 172 -28.17 13.99 11.21
N ASP A 173 -27.64 14.98 10.48
CA ASP A 173 -27.32 16.34 10.96
C ASP A 173 -26.50 16.35 12.28
N PRO A 174 -25.31 15.73 12.30
CA PRO A 174 -24.48 15.70 13.49
C PRO A 174 -23.92 17.09 13.81
N ALA A 175 -23.63 17.35 15.08
CA ALA A 175 -23.10 18.65 15.53
C ALA A 175 -21.81 19.11 14.81
N ILE A 176 -21.02 18.16 14.29
CA ILE A 176 -19.87 18.43 13.41
C ILE A 176 -20.13 17.74 12.07
N ASP A 177 -20.42 18.54 11.05
CA ASP A 177 -20.71 18.08 9.68
C ASP A 177 -19.98 18.93 8.62
N GLU A 178 -18.70 18.64 8.42
CA GLU A 178 -17.84 19.44 7.54
C GLU A 178 -18.27 19.33 6.07
N ASN A 179 -18.64 20.46 5.46
CA ASN A 179 -19.16 20.59 4.09
C ASN A 179 -20.57 19.99 3.85
N ASN A 180 -21.24 19.46 4.89
CA ASN A 180 -22.59 18.88 4.83
C ASN A 180 -22.82 18.00 3.57
N PRO A 181 -22.11 16.87 3.40
CA PRO A 181 -22.21 15.99 2.24
C PRO A 181 -23.48 15.11 2.23
N ASP A 182 -24.65 15.69 2.53
CA ASP A 182 -25.95 15.02 2.65
C ASP A 182 -26.61 14.63 1.31
N ASN A 183 -26.10 15.17 0.19
CA ASN A 183 -26.58 14.91 -1.16
C ASN A 183 -25.43 14.55 -2.10
N TRP A 184 -25.79 14.02 -3.28
CA TRP A 184 -24.82 13.49 -4.24
C TRP A 184 -23.73 14.50 -4.66
N GLU A 185 -24.13 15.74 -4.99
CA GLU A 185 -23.20 16.76 -5.46
C GLU A 185 -22.17 17.11 -4.39
N ARG A 186 -22.64 17.36 -3.15
CA ARG A 186 -21.76 17.67 -2.02
C ARG A 186 -20.91 16.48 -1.61
N PHE A 187 -21.45 15.26 -1.67
CA PHE A 187 -20.70 14.03 -1.39
C PHE A 187 -19.56 13.83 -2.39
N MET A 188 -19.81 13.99 -3.70
CA MET A 188 -18.75 13.93 -4.71
C MET A 188 -17.72 15.06 -4.52
N ALA A 189 -18.17 16.28 -4.24
CA ALA A 189 -17.27 17.40 -3.96
C ALA A 189 -16.38 17.14 -2.73
N TYR A 190 -16.93 16.50 -1.69
CA TYR A 190 -16.22 16.09 -0.49
C TYR A 190 -15.15 15.03 -0.80
N LEU A 191 -15.52 13.95 -1.51
CA LEU A 191 -14.59 12.86 -1.87
C LEU A 191 -13.46 13.36 -2.77
N GLU A 192 -13.78 14.25 -3.71
CA GLU A 192 -12.81 14.88 -4.62
C GLU A 192 -12.11 16.08 -3.97
N ARG A 193 -12.37 16.36 -2.68
CA ARG A 193 -11.68 17.40 -1.90
C ARG A 193 -11.73 18.78 -2.58
N LYS A 194 -12.81 19.11 -3.29
CA LYS A 194 -12.95 20.35 -4.06
C LYS A 194 -12.82 21.59 -3.17
N GLN A 195 -13.21 21.48 -1.90
CA GLN A 195 -13.15 22.56 -0.91
C GLN A 195 -11.74 23.08 -0.61
N TYR A 196 -10.68 22.28 -0.83
CA TYR A 196 -9.32 22.68 -0.48
C TYR A 196 -8.53 23.29 -1.64
N GLY A 197 -9.09 23.26 -2.86
CA GLY A 197 -8.35 23.56 -4.09
C GLY A 197 -7.31 22.47 -4.40
N GLN A 198 -7.30 21.96 -5.63
CA GLN A 198 -6.35 20.92 -6.02
C GLN A 198 -5.17 21.53 -6.79
N THR A 199 -3.98 21.42 -6.22
CA THR A 199 -2.73 21.55 -6.98
C THR A 199 -2.32 20.18 -7.50
N SER A 200 -1.88 20.10 -8.76
CA SER A 200 -1.36 18.86 -9.32
C SER A 200 -0.18 18.36 -8.49
N MET A 201 -0.34 17.19 -7.86
CA MET A 201 0.75 16.52 -7.12
C MET A 201 1.91 16.17 -8.06
N LEU A 202 1.58 15.80 -9.30
CA LEU A 202 2.56 15.47 -10.33
C LEU A 202 3.37 16.70 -10.75
N GLU A 203 2.76 17.88 -10.86
CA GLU A 203 3.53 19.11 -11.08
C GLU A 203 4.32 19.51 -9.82
N GLY A 204 3.68 19.36 -8.67
CA GLY A 204 4.23 19.68 -7.35
C GLY A 204 5.52 18.91 -7.05
N MET A 205 5.65 17.64 -7.43
CA MET A 205 6.86 16.86 -7.18
C MET A 205 8.12 17.39 -7.88
N PHE A 206 7.97 18.08 -9.02
CA PHE A 206 9.09 18.67 -9.76
C PHE A 206 9.48 20.06 -9.22
N ARG A 207 8.55 20.78 -8.56
CA ARG A 207 8.83 22.07 -7.90
C ARG A 207 9.14 21.85 -6.42
N ARG A 208 10.40 21.53 -6.10
CA ARG A 208 10.79 21.11 -4.74
C ARG A 208 10.54 22.17 -3.65
N LYS A 209 9.81 21.79 -2.60
CA LYS A 209 9.49 22.59 -1.40
C LYS A 209 10.55 22.50 -0.29
N GLY A 210 11.54 21.63 -0.46
CA GLY A 210 12.69 21.50 0.42
C GLY A 210 13.92 20.96 -0.30
N SER A 211 15.06 20.97 0.38
CA SER A 211 16.30 20.44 -0.16
C SER A 211 16.30 18.90 -0.20
N TRP A 212 17.06 18.32 -1.14
CA TRP A 212 17.24 16.87 -1.23
C TRP A 212 17.83 16.27 0.05
N LEU A 213 18.80 16.97 0.65
CA LEU A 213 19.44 16.57 1.90
C LEU A 213 18.45 16.59 3.07
N SER A 214 17.56 17.58 3.10
CA SER A 214 16.51 17.66 4.12
C SER A 214 15.53 16.50 3.99
N GLN A 215 15.05 16.24 2.77
CA GLN A 215 13.98 15.27 2.51
C GLN A 215 14.44 13.81 2.59
N PHE A 216 15.58 13.47 1.98
CA PHE A 216 16.12 12.11 2.05
C PHE A 216 16.96 11.86 3.30
N GLY A 217 17.62 12.90 3.81
CA GLY A 217 18.55 12.80 4.93
C GLY A 217 17.86 12.99 6.29
N VAL A 218 18.49 13.81 7.12
CA VAL A 218 18.04 14.06 8.49
C VAL A 218 17.53 15.48 8.57
N HIS A 219 16.21 15.61 8.72
CA HIS A 219 15.56 16.89 8.95
C HIS A 219 14.38 16.69 9.89
N ARG A 220 14.13 17.68 10.74
CA ARG A 220 12.99 17.68 11.64
C ARG A 220 11.70 17.50 10.82
N ARG A 221 10.79 16.65 11.30
CA ARG A 221 9.44 16.44 10.74
C ARG A 221 9.31 15.79 9.38
N MET A 222 10.37 15.60 8.61
CA MET A 222 10.21 15.03 7.27
C MET A 222 11.41 14.25 6.70
N GLY A 223 12.58 14.27 7.34
CA GLY A 223 13.76 13.60 6.81
C GLY A 223 13.64 12.08 6.89
N TYR A 224 13.54 11.42 5.75
CA TYR A 224 13.34 9.97 5.65
C TYR A 224 14.42 9.18 6.40
N TRP A 225 15.71 9.45 6.14
CA TRP A 225 16.80 8.75 6.82
C TRP A 225 16.80 9.03 8.33
N GLY A 226 16.40 10.24 8.73
CA GLY A 226 16.22 10.63 10.12
C GLY A 226 15.24 9.71 10.86
N PHE A 227 14.06 9.48 10.28
CA PHE A 227 13.07 8.56 10.83
C PHE A 227 13.53 7.10 10.76
N PHE A 228 14.03 6.67 9.60
CA PHE A 228 14.42 5.28 9.38
C PHE A 228 15.49 4.80 10.37
N ARG A 229 16.52 5.61 10.62
CA ARG A 229 17.62 5.24 11.54
C ARG A 229 17.22 5.25 13.04
N GLN A 230 16.09 5.88 13.36
CA GLN A 230 15.53 5.93 14.73
C GLN A 230 14.42 4.90 14.91
N GLY A 231 14.00 4.22 13.84
CA GLY A 231 12.77 3.45 13.84
C GLY A 231 12.70 2.25 14.79
N TRP A 232 13.82 1.68 15.25
CA TRP A 232 13.83 0.41 15.99
C TRP A 232 14.74 0.37 17.22
N ALA A 233 15.61 1.36 17.38
CA ALA A 233 16.63 1.36 18.41
C ALA A 233 17.15 2.80 18.63
N PRO A 234 17.82 3.08 19.77
CA PRO A 234 18.54 4.32 19.94
C PRO A 234 19.43 4.61 18.73
N VAL A 235 19.50 5.88 18.33
CA VAL A 235 20.11 6.25 17.05
C VAL A 235 21.54 5.71 16.88
N SER A 236 22.32 5.54 17.95
CA SER A 236 23.69 4.97 17.86
C SER A 236 23.74 3.51 17.39
N TRP A 237 22.63 2.77 17.48
CA TRP A 237 22.53 1.35 17.12
C TRP A 237 22.04 1.14 15.68
N TRP A 238 21.76 2.21 14.93
CA TRP A 238 21.28 2.12 13.55
C TRP A 238 22.15 1.22 12.65
N PRO A 239 23.51 1.18 12.74
CA PRO A 239 24.30 0.34 11.85
C PRO A 239 24.04 -1.15 12.05
N LEU A 240 23.78 -1.57 13.30
CA LEU A 240 23.48 -2.96 13.62
C LEU A 240 22.10 -3.35 13.06
N VAL A 241 21.08 -2.54 13.33
CA VAL A 241 19.71 -2.76 12.84
C VAL A 241 19.69 -2.85 11.32
N VAL A 242 20.33 -1.88 10.66
CA VAL A 242 20.42 -1.85 9.19
C VAL A 242 21.23 -3.04 8.68
N GLY A 243 22.34 -3.40 9.33
CA GLY A 243 23.15 -4.56 8.97
C GLY A 243 22.38 -5.88 9.00
N VAL A 244 21.55 -6.10 10.02
CA VAL A 244 20.67 -7.28 10.12
C VAL A 244 19.64 -7.29 8.99
N GLY A 245 19.04 -6.14 8.67
CA GLY A 245 18.10 -6.01 7.55
C GLY A 245 18.76 -6.28 6.20
N LEU A 246 19.95 -5.71 5.95
CA LEU A 246 20.71 -5.93 4.71
C LEU A 246 21.11 -7.41 4.55
N LEU A 247 21.54 -8.08 5.63
CA LEU A 247 21.78 -9.52 5.60
C LEU A 247 20.50 -10.27 5.21
N GLY A 248 19.36 -9.89 5.78
CA GLY A 248 18.06 -10.42 5.44
C GLY A 248 17.68 -10.23 3.97
N MET A 249 18.00 -9.08 3.39
CA MET A 249 17.82 -8.82 1.96
C MET A 249 18.68 -9.76 1.12
N VAL A 250 19.94 -9.98 1.49
CA VAL A 250 20.82 -10.94 0.80
C VAL A 250 20.26 -12.36 0.90
N VAL A 251 19.87 -12.81 2.10
CA VAL A 251 19.26 -14.13 2.32
C VAL A 251 17.97 -14.28 1.50
N GLY A 252 17.12 -13.25 1.49
CA GLY A 252 15.88 -13.23 0.71
C GLY A 252 16.15 -13.36 -0.79
N TRP A 253 17.10 -12.59 -1.33
CA TRP A 253 17.49 -12.64 -2.74
C TRP A 253 17.98 -14.03 -3.16
N LEU A 254 18.81 -14.65 -2.32
CA LEU A 254 19.38 -15.97 -2.59
C LEU A 254 18.34 -17.09 -2.54
N ARG A 255 17.21 -16.91 -1.82
CA ARG A 255 16.18 -17.93 -1.65
C ARG A 255 14.97 -17.75 -2.56
N GLU A 256 14.40 -16.55 -2.63
CA GLU A 256 13.17 -16.29 -3.38
C GLU A 256 13.20 -14.88 -3.98
N ARG A 257 13.60 -14.80 -5.26
CA ARG A 257 13.76 -13.54 -5.99
C ARG A 257 12.44 -12.81 -6.25
N ARG A 258 11.33 -13.52 -6.46
CA ARG A 258 10.03 -12.91 -6.77
C ARG A 258 9.49 -12.16 -5.55
N ARG A 259 9.55 -12.78 -4.37
CA ARG A 259 9.17 -12.16 -3.09
C ARG A 259 10.10 -11.00 -2.75
N TRP A 260 11.39 -11.18 -2.99
CA TRP A 260 12.37 -10.12 -2.78
C TRP A 260 12.08 -8.90 -3.66
N LEU A 261 11.82 -9.09 -4.95
CA LEU A 261 11.51 -8.01 -5.89
C LEU A 261 10.24 -7.25 -5.46
N PHE A 262 9.23 -7.97 -4.98
CA PHE A 262 8.00 -7.35 -4.48
C PHE A 262 8.25 -6.49 -3.23
N LEU A 263 8.93 -7.04 -2.22
CA LEU A 263 9.26 -6.29 -1.01
C LEU A 263 10.20 -5.11 -1.30
N MET A 264 11.12 -5.25 -2.24
CA MET A 264 11.98 -4.15 -2.67
C MET A 264 11.23 -3.05 -3.39
N ALA A 265 10.33 -3.42 -4.30
CA ALA A 265 9.47 -2.46 -4.97
C ALA A 265 8.59 -1.71 -3.94
N LEU A 266 8.07 -2.42 -2.92
CA LEU A 266 7.35 -1.80 -1.81
C LEU A 266 8.21 -0.79 -1.06
N MET A 267 9.42 -1.16 -0.66
CA MET A 267 10.34 -0.25 0.02
C MET A 267 10.69 0.97 -0.84
N VAL A 268 11.03 0.80 -2.12
CA VAL A 268 11.39 1.91 -3.02
C VAL A 268 10.20 2.84 -3.24
N LEU A 269 9.02 2.29 -3.49
CA LEU A 269 7.80 3.08 -3.66
C LEU A 269 7.49 3.87 -2.38
N CYS A 270 7.58 3.22 -1.22
CA CYS A 270 7.17 3.78 0.06
C CYS A 270 8.30 4.50 0.82
N SER A 271 9.42 4.79 0.15
CA SER A 271 10.49 5.64 0.65
C SER A 271 10.82 6.68 -0.41
N PHE A 272 11.52 6.27 -1.46
CA PHE A 272 12.02 7.16 -2.50
C PHE A 272 10.89 7.85 -3.27
N VAL A 273 9.91 7.10 -3.76
CA VAL A 273 8.81 7.68 -4.54
C VAL A 273 7.90 8.54 -3.68
N VAL A 274 7.60 8.13 -2.44
CA VAL A 274 6.85 8.96 -1.48
C VAL A 274 7.57 10.29 -1.20
N VAL A 275 8.89 10.31 -1.00
CA VAL A 275 9.64 11.55 -0.80
C VAL A 275 9.56 12.48 -2.02
N LEU A 276 9.58 11.91 -3.22
CA LEU A 276 9.38 12.68 -4.45
C LEU A 276 7.96 13.23 -4.54
N TRP A 277 6.97 12.34 -4.41
CA TRP A 277 5.55 12.62 -4.59
C TRP A 277 5.00 13.62 -3.57
N MET A 278 5.30 13.40 -2.29
CA MET A 278 4.79 14.25 -1.21
C MET A 278 5.52 15.59 -1.13
N ASN A 279 6.79 15.62 -1.54
CA ASN A 279 7.59 16.83 -1.61
C ASN A 279 7.48 17.71 -0.34
N PHE A 280 7.74 17.10 0.83
CA PHE A 280 7.63 17.77 2.13
C PHE A 280 8.51 19.03 2.21
N SER A 281 8.02 20.06 2.90
CA SER A 281 8.78 21.31 3.04
C SER A 281 9.73 21.27 4.25
N ASP A 282 10.95 21.78 4.08
CA ASP A 282 11.88 22.05 5.19
C ASP A 282 11.71 23.46 5.77
N GLY A 283 10.68 24.21 5.38
CA GLY A 283 10.52 25.60 5.79
C GLY A 283 11.41 26.57 5.04
N THR A 284 12.12 26.10 4.01
CA THR A 284 12.88 26.94 3.10
C THR A 284 12.06 27.21 1.82
N ARG A 285 12.62 28.00 0.89
CA ARG A 285 12.00 28.26 -0.43
C ARG A 285 10.63 28.95 -0.37
N GLY A 286 10.38 29.74 0.67
CA GLY A 286 9.14 30.51 0.82
C GLY A 286 7.90 29.66 1.14
N VAL A 287 8.09 28.41 1.56
CA VAL A 287 7.03 27.51 2.03
C VAL A 287 7.22 27.25 3.51
N GLN A 288 6.12 27.13 4.26
CA GLN A 288 6.18 26.86 5.70
C GLN A 288 6.68 25.45 5.98
N LEU A 289 7.42 25.31 7.08
CA LEU A 289 7.87 24.01 7.59
C LEU A 289 6.67 23.12 7.89
N GLU A 290 6.82 21.81 7.68
CA GLU A 290 5.81 20.84 8.11
C GLU A 290 5.39 21.06 9.58
N VAL A 291 4.08 21.02 9.81
CA VAL A 291 3.48 21.31 11.12
C VAL A 291 3.71 20.16 12.11
N ARG A 292 3.78 18.93 11.61
CA ARG A 292 3.97 17.70 12.39
C ARG A 292 4.91 16.72 11.68
N ASP A 293 5.36 15.70 12.41
CA ASP A 293 6.19 14.63 11.86
C ASP A 293 5.42 13.84 10.78
N ARG A 294 6.13 13.42 9.73
CA ARG A 294 5.59 12.76 8.53
C ARG A 294 6.08 11.32 8.37
N ASP A 295 6.54 10.72 9.46
CA ASP A 295 7.10 9.37 9.49
C ASP A 295 6.07 8.29 9.11
N TYR A 296 4.79 8.51 9.41
CA TYR A 296 3.67 7.62 9.07
C TYR A 296 3.53 7.33 7.56
N PHE A 297 3.99 8.23 6.67
CA PHE A 297 4.01 7.98 5.23
C PHE A 297 4.98 6.87 4.82
N PHE A 298 5.97 6.59 5.66
CA PHE A 298 7.00 5.59 5.41
C PHE A 298 6.70 4.24 6.08
N THR A 299 5.57 4.10 6.78
CA THR A 299 5.14 2.85 7.45
C THR A 299 5.26 1.56 6.61
N PRO A 300 4.92 1.52 5.29
CA PRO A 300 5.12 0.31 4.50
C PRO A 300 6.60 -0.07 4.33
N THR A 301 7.51 0.90 4.37
CA THR A 301 8.97 0.66 4.36
C THR A 301 9.41 -0.03 5.64
N TYR A 302 8.89 0.37 6.81
CA TYR A 302 9.19 -0.29 8.08
C TYR A 302 8.68 -1.74 8.10
N VAL A 303 7.52 -2.01 7.48
CA VAL A 303 6.99 -3.38 7.32
C VAL A 303 7.94 -4.22 6.47
N ALA A 304 8.32 -3.74 5.28
CA ALA A 304 9.24 -4.46 4.39
C ALA A 304 10.60 -4.71 5.07
N PHE A 305 11.12 -3.70 5.76
CA PHE A 305 12.42 -3.78 6.44
C PHE A 305 12.39 -4.73 7.64
N SER A 306 11.32 -4.73 8.43
CA SER A 306 11.14 -5.67 9.54
C SER A 306 11.09 -7.12 9.06
N LEU A 307 10.46 -7.39 7.90
CA LEU A 307 10.48 -8.72 7.28
C LEU A 307 11.90 -9.14 6.89
N TRP A 308 12.71 -8.25 6.30
CA TRP A 308 14.11 -8.56 6.05
C TRP A 308 14.90 -8.76 7.33
N MET A 309 14.71 -7.94 8.36
CA MET A 309 15.39 -8.16 9.65
C MET A 309 15.05 -9.54 10.23
N GLY A 310 13.79 -9.99 10.14
CA GLY A 310 13.41 -11.35 10.53
C GLY A 310 14.13 -12.45 9.72
N LEU A 311 14.27 -12.26 8.41
CA LEU A 311 15.09 -13.14 7.57
C LEU A 311 16.58 -13.11 7.95
N GLY A 312 17.10 -11.93 8.30
CA GLY A 312 18.48 -11.72 8.76
C GLY A 312 18.76 -12.46 10.06
N VAL A 313 17.89 -12.30 11.07
CA VAL A 313 17.96 -13.04 12.35
C VAL A 313 17.90 -14.55 12.10
N SER A 314 17.01 -15.01 11.23
CA SER A 314 16.93 -16.44 10.86
C SER A 314 18.21 -16.93 10.18
N GLY A 315 18.80 -16.11 9.31
CA GLY A 315 20.06 -16.40 8.64
C GLY A 315 21.24 -16.52 9.61
N LEU A 316 21.35 -15.58 10.55
CA LEU A 316 22.36 -15.61 11.62
C LEU A 316 22.22 -16.83 12.50
N LEU A 317 21.00 -17.13 12.95
CA LEU A 317 20.74 -18.32 13.77
C LEU A 317 21.12 -19.61 13.02
N TRP A 318 20.83 -19.68 11.71
CA TRP A 318 21.23 -20.81 10.89
C TRP A 318 22.75 -20.96 10.79
N LEU A 319 23.49 -19.87 10.62
CA LEU A 319 24.95 -19.89 10.62
C LEU A 319 25.52 -20.38 11.96
N VAL A 320 25.00 -19.87 13.07
CA VAL A 320 25.41 -20.29 14.42
C VAL A 320 25.13 -21.78 14.64
N LEU A 321 23.91 -22.25 14.36
CA LEU A 321 23.58 -23.66 14.54
C LEU A 321 24.39 -24.57 13.61
N ARG A 322 24.74 -24.11 12.41
CA ARG A 322 25.61 -24.86 11.49
C ARG A 322 27.02 -24.98 12.04
N TYR A 323 27.56 -23.91 12.63
CA TYR A 323 28.88 -23.92 13.26
C TYR A 323 28.91 -24.83 14.50
N LEU A 324 27.87 -24.79 15.33
CA LEU A 324 27.78 -25.61 16.55
C LEU A 324 27.52 -27.10 16.29
N LYS A 325 26.98 -27.45 15.13
CA LYS A 325 26.79 -28.84 14.68
C LYS A 325 27.97 -29.36 13.83
N GLY A 326 29.02 -28.54 13.68
CA GLY A 326 30.26 -28.90 12.99
C GLY A 326 30.98 -30.05 13.67
#